data_AF-A0A1F7SF17-F1
#
_entry.id   AF-A0A1F7SF17-F1
#
_cell.length_a   1.000
_cell.length_b   1.000
_cell.length_c   1.000
_cell.angle_alpha   90.00
_cell.angle_beta   90.00
_cell.angle_gamma   90.00
#
_symmetry.space_group_name_H-M   'P 1'
#
loop_
_entity.id
_entity.type
_entity.pdbx_description
1 polymer ?
#
loop_
_entity_poly.entity_id
_entity_poly.type
_entity_poly.pdbx_seq_one_letter_code
_entity_poly.pdbx_strand_id
1 'polypeptide(L)'
;MTFLIFILDLEKINEERGRNKKMIREELFRKNQQLSTEFELYLLEHPEIEGKIPDNALIVLLPDYDKELAEKNKELAKANKEAGQIIVYVRVKKLRASRIESVTLKVA
;
A
#
# COMPACT_ATOMS: atom_id res chain seq x y z
N MET A 1 -7.81 0.29 14.50
CA MET A 1 -7.23 -0.59 13.48
C MET A 1 -6.22 0.22 12.68
N THR A 2 -4.94 0.18 13.05
CA THR A 2 -3.91 1.09 12.51
C THR A 2 -3.28 0.47 11.27
N PHE A 3 -3.96 0.53 10.13
CA PHE A 3 -3.54 -0.18 8.91
C PHE A 3 -2.77 0.70 7.89
N LEU A 4 -2.54 1.98 8.16
CA LEU A 4 -2.16 2.94 7.13
C LEU A 4 -0.94 3.82 7.45
N ILE A 5 0.06 3.33 8.18
CA ILE A 5 1.28 4.14 8.43
C ILE A 5 2.13 4.30 7.15
N PHE A 6 1.96 3.44 6.15
CA PHE A 6 2.76 3.49 4.91
C PHE A 6 2.49 4.72 4.02
N ILE A 7 1.33 5.37 4.15
CA ILE A 7 0.99 6.57 3.36
C ILE A 7 1.43 7.85 4.09
N LEU A 8 1.41 7.87 5.42
CA LEU A 8 1.72 9.08 6.21
C LEU A 8 3.23 9.35 6.36
N ASP A 9 4.09 8.32 6.37
CA ASP A 9 5.54 8.55 6.41
C ASP A 9 6.13 9.07 5.08
N LEU A 10 5.46 8.81 3.96
CA LEU A 10 5.81 9.43 2.67
C LEU A 10 5.54 10.94 2.68
N GLU A 11 4.52 11.41 3.42
CA GLU A 11 4.29 12.83 3.64
C GLU A 11 5.34 13.46 4.58
N LYS A 12 5.85 12.75 5.60
CA LYS A 12 6.96 13.27 6.42
C LYS A 12 8.28 13.38 5.66
N ILE A 13 8.52 12.48 4.69
CA ILE A 13 9.68 12.56 3.78
C ILE A 13 9.52 13.71 2.74
N ASN A 14 8.32 14.29 2.64
CA ASN A 14 7.92 15.25 1.60
C ASN A 14 8.52 16.66 1.77
N GLU A 15 8.97 17.06 2.95
CA GLU A 15 9.35 18.45 3.20
C GLU A 15 10.70 18.89 2.57
N GLU A 16 11.60 17.97 2.16
CA GLU A 16 12.97 18.43 1.89
C GLU A 16 13.44 18.67 0.43
N ARG A 17 13.00 18.01 -0.68
CA ARG A 17 13.83 18.08 -1.93
C ARG A 17 13.15 17.89 -3.31
N GLY A 18 13.38 18.87 -4.22
CA GLY A 18 13.69 18.76 -5.67
C GLY A 18 12.60 18.34 -6.71
N ARG A 19 12.43 19.14 -7.78
CA ARG A 19 11.38 18.98 -8.83
C ARG A 19 11.37 17.65 -9.62
N ASN A 20 12.51 17.12 -10.07
CA ASN A 20 12.53 15.87 -10.86
C ASN A 20 12.26 14.62 -10.01
N LYS A 21 12.52 14.72 -8.70
CA LYS A 21 12.21 13.68 -7.72
C LYS A 21 10.71 13.61 -7.40
N LYS A 22 9.95 14.68 -7.70
CA LYS A 22 8.53 14.81 -7.39
C LYS A 22 7.63 13.89 -8.23
N MET A 23 7.84 13.82 -9.56
CA MET A 23 6.99 12.98 -10.44
C MET A 23 7.10 11.48 -10.11
N ILE A 24 8.32 10.98 -9.90
CA ILE A 24 8.55 9.57 -9.53
C ILE A 24 7.89 9.26 -8.17
N ARG A 25 7.88 10.22 -7.24
CA ARG A 25 7.25 10.05 -5.92
C ARG A 25 5.74 10.03 -5.99
N GLU A 26 5.14 10.93 -6.77
CA GLU A 26 3.68 10.96 -6.97
C GLU A 26 3.19 9.66 -7.60
N GLU A 27 3.95 9.09 -8.55
CA GLU A 27 3.63 7.79 -9.14
C GLU A 27 3.70 6.65 -8.10
N LEU A 28 4.79 6.56 -7.33
CA LEU A 28 4.93 5.56 -6.28
C LEU A 28 3.83 5.67 -5.22
N PHE A 29 3.50 6.90 -4.82
CA PHE A 29 2.41 7.18 -3.90
C PHE A 29 1.07 6.68 -4.44
N ARG A 30 0.73 7.03 -5.69
CA ARG A 30 -0.51 6.58 -6.33
C ARG A 30 -0.59 5.07 -6.44
N LYS A 31 0.50 4.42 -6.84
CA LYS A 31 0.57 2.94 -6.92
C LYS A 31 0.34 2.30 -5.55
N ASN A 32 0.99 2.80 -4.50
CA ASN A 32 0.82 2.29 -3.13
C ASN A 32 -0.57 2.58 -2.57
N GLN A 33 -1.16 3.74 -2.87
CA GLN A 33 -2.54 4.06 -2.50
C GLN A 33 -3.52 3.07 -3.14
N GLN A 34 -3.40 2.83 -4.44
CA GLN A 34 -4.22 1.85 -5.15
C GLN A 34 -4.05 0.44 -4.57
N LEU A 35 -2.81 0.00 -4.34
CA LEU A 35 -2.51 -1.30 -3.73
C LEU A 35 -3.15 -1.43 -2.33
N SER A 36 -3.09 -0.38 -1.52
CA SER A 36 -3.66 -0.37 -0.16
C SER A 36 -5.17 -0.49 -0.21
N THR A 37 -5.84 0.32 -1.03
CA THR A 37 -7.30 0.24 -1.22
C THR A 37 -7.73 -1.14 -1.71
N GLU A 38 -7.02 -1.71 -2.70
CA GLU A 38 -7.36 -3.03 -3.22
C GLU A 38 -7.16 -4.15 -2.20
N PHE A 39 -6.12 -4.03 -1.36
CA PHE A 39 -5.86 -4.98 -0.29
C PHE A 39 -6.90 -4.88 0.84
N GLU A 40 -7.28 -3.67 1.26
CA GLU A 40 -8.35 -3.46 2.24
C GLU A 40 -9.66 -4.09 1.76
N LEU A 41 -10.04 -3.83 0.51
CA LEU A 41 -11.24 -4.43 -0.08
C LEU A 41 -11.11 -5.96 -0.20
N TYR A 42 -9.91 -6.49 -0.44
CA TYR A 42 -9.67 -7.92 -0.42
C TYR A 42 -9.85 -8.52 0.98
N LEU A 43 -9.40 -7.84 2.05
CA LEU A 43 -9.63 -8.30 3.42
C LEU A 43 -11.11 -8.34 3.78
N LEU A 44 -11.92 -7.38 3.32
CA LEU A 44 -13.37 -7.41 3.52
C LEU A 44 -14.04 -8.63 2.89
N GLU A 45 -13.54 -9.08 1.73
CA GLU A 45 -14.02 -10.30 1.06
C GLU A 45 -13.45 -11.59 1.70
N HIS A 46 -12.38 -11.47 2.51
CA HIS A 46 -11.60 -12.58 3.05
C HIS A 46 -11.24 -12.37 4.54
N PRO A 47 -12.23 -12.33 5.45
CA PRO A 47 -12.00 -12.07 6.88
C PRO A 47 -11.08 -13.11 7.55
N GLU A 48 -11.00 -14.33 7.00
CA GLU A 48 -10.08 -15.38 7.47
C GLU A 48 -8.60 -15.03 7.27
N ILE A 49 -8.30 -14.08 6.39
CA ILE A 49 -6.94 -13.58 6.16
C ILE A 49 -6.64 -12.45 7.13
N GLU A 50 -7.61 -11.55 7.36
CA GLU A 50 -7.50 -10.49 8.35
C GLU A 50 -7.20 -11.06 9.74
N GLY A 51 -7.92 -12.11 10.15
CA GLY A 51 -7.71 -12.78 11.44
C GLY A 51 -6.33 -13.47 11.62
N LYS A 52 -5.52 -13.57 10.55
CA LYS A 52 -4.13 -14.08 10.62
C LYS A 52 -3.08 -12.98 10.79
N ILE A 53 -3.47 -11.72 10.64
CA ILE A 53 -2.57 -10.58 10.76
C ILE A 53 -2.39 -10.30 12.26
N PRO A 54 -1.15 -10.35 12.80
CA PRO A 54 -0.90 -10.03 14.19
C PRO A 54 -1.28 -8.58 14.52
N ASP A 55 -1.71 -8.34 15.76
CA ASP A 55 -1.87 -6.99 16.27
C ASP A 55 -0.55 -6.22 16.18
N ASN A 56 -0.66 -4.92 15.87
CA ASN A 56 0.49 -4.04 15.67
C ASN A 56 1.49 -4.52 14.59
N ALA A 57 1.04 -5.28 13.60
CA ALA A 57 1.90 -5.66 12.48
C ALA A 57 2.10 -4.49 11.48
N LEU A 58 3.32 -4.37 10.97
CA LEU A 58 3.64 -3.56 9.79
C LEU A 58 3.40 -4.39 8.54
N ILE A 59 2.33 -4.08 7.80
CA ILE A 59 2.00 -4.76 6.55
C ILE A 59 2.75 -4.11 5.39
N VAL A 60 3.36 -4.96 4.55
CA VAL A 60 4.16 -4.53 3.41
C VAL A 60 3.65 -5.22 2.16
N LEU A 61 3.09 -4.44 1.24
CA LEU A 61 2.56 -4.94 -0.02
C LEU A 61 3.68 -5.07 -1.06
N LEU A 62 3.83 -6.28 -1.59
CA LEU A 62 4.86 -6.64 -2.55
C LEU A 62 4.21 -7.08 -3.87
N PRO A 63 4.00 -6.16 -4.83
CA PRO A 63 3.45 -6.51 -6.12
C PRO A 63 4.46 -7.33 -6.95
N ASP A 64 4.05 -8.53 -7.39
CA ASP A 64 4.90 -9.38 -8.23
C ASP A 64 5.09 -8.79 -9.65
N TYR A 65 4.17 -7.92 -10.08
CA TYR A 65 4.17 -7.25 -11.38
C TYR A 65 4.97 -5.92 -11.40
N ASP A 66 5.41 -5.41 -10.24
CA ASP A 66 6.20 -4.19 -10.13
C ASP A 66 7.33 -4.41 -9.11
N LYS A 67 8.42 -5.03 -9.58
CA LYS A 67 9.57 -5.39 -8.73
C LYS A 67 10.23 -4.17 -8.08
N GLU A 68 10.27 -3.03 -8.77
CA GLU A 68 10.87 -1.81 -8.24
C GLU A 68 10.05 -1.28 -7.06
N LEU A 69 8.72 -1.27 -7.18
CA LEU A 69 7.83 -0.89 -6.09
C LEU A 69 7.95 -1.86 -4.91
N ALA A 70 8.02 -3.16 -5.17
CA ALA A 70 8.17 -4.17 -4.13
C ALA A 70 9.46 -4.01 -3.33
N GLU A 71 10.61 -3.78 -3.98
CA GLU A 71 11.87 -3.57 -3.27
C GLU A 71 11.87 -2.26 -2.47
N LYS A 72 11.36 -1.16 -3.03
CA LYS A 72 11.20 0.10 -2.29
C LYS A 72 10.32 -0.07 -1.06
N ASN A 73 9.21 -0.80 -1.17
CA ASN A 73 8.33 -1.08 -0.04
C ASN A 73 9.05 -1.91 1.04
N LYS A 74 9.90 -2.89 0.68
CA LYS A 74 10.71 -3.62 1.66
C LYS A 74 11.73 -2.71 2.36
N GLU A 75 12.41 -1.84 1.62
CA GLU A 75 13.40 -0.91 2.16
C GLU A 75 12.75 0.05 3.16
N LEU A 76 11.64 0.68 2.77
CA LEU A 76 10.87 1.57 3.64
C LEU A 76 10.35 0.87 4.88
N ALA A 77 9.88 -0.38 4.75
CA ALA A 77 9.42 -1.14 5.90
C ALA A 77 10.54 -1.44 6.91
N LYS A 78 11.74 -1.76 6.44
CA LYS A 78 12.89 -2.00 7.32
C LYS A 78 13.35 -0.71 8.00
N ALA A 79 13.29 0.42 7.31
CA ALA A 79 13.72 1.72 7.83
C ALA A 79 12.75 2.29 8.89
N ASN A 80 11.45 2.06 8.74
CA ASN A 80 10.41 2.62 9.62
C ASN A 80 9.82 1.60 10.61
N LYS A 81 10.39 0.40 10.67
CA LYS A 81 9.95 -0.64 11.61
C LYS A 81 10.15 -0.16 13.05
N GLU A 82 9.09 -0.16 13.85
CA GLU A 82 9.20 0.10 15.27
C GLU A 82 9.82 -1.10 16.03
N ALA A 83 10.43 -0.82 17.18
CA ALA A 83 10.99 -1.87 18.03
C ALA A 83 9.88 -2.84 18.49
N GLY A 84 10.08 -4.13 18.24
CA GLY A 84 9.10 -5.17 18.58
C GLY A 84 7.94 -5.33 17.58
N GLN A 85 7.84 -4.47 16.56
CA GLN A 85 6.80 -4.59 15.53
C GLN A 85 7.03 -5.82 14.64
N ILE A 86 5.99 -6.55 14.27
CA ILE A 86 6.11 -7.69 13.34
C ILE A 86 5.93 -7.18 11.92
N ILE A 87 6.84 -7.52 11.00
CA ILE A 87 6.65 -7.21 9.57
C ILE A 87 5.91 -8.37 8.90
N VAL A 88 4.80 -8.08 8.25
CA VAL A 88 4.01 -9.03 7.46
C VAL A 88 4.15 -8.67 5.98
N TYR A 89 4.80 -9.55 5.23
CA TYR A 89 4.93 -9.40 3.78
C TYR A 89 3.75 -10.03 3.05
N VAL A 90 3.03 -9.23 2.27
CA VAL A 90 1.90 -9.67 1.46
C VAL A 90 2.29 -9.62 0.00
N ARG A 91 2.34 -10.77 -0.67
CA ARG A 91 2.63 -10.85 -2.10
C ARG A 91 1.35 -10.66 -2.91
N VAL A 92 1.35 -9.64 -3.77
CA VAL A 92 0.22 -9.30 -4.63
C VAL A 92 0.54 -9.74 -6.06
N LYS A 93 -0.05 -10.86 -6.49
CA LYS A 93 0.23 -11.43 -7.82
C LYS A 93 -0.30 -10.58 -8.97
N LYS A 94 -1.49 -10.00 -8.80
CA LYS A 94 -2.17 -9.16 -9.78
C LYS A 94 -3.27 -8.34 -9.10
N LEU A 95 -3.57 -7.16 -9.65
CA LEU A 95 -4.78 -6.42 -9.31
C LEU A 95 -5.96 -6.92 -10.16
N ARG A 96 -7.18 -6.79 -9.63
CA ARG A 96 -8.40 -7.00 -10.40
C ARG A 96 -8.60 -5.79 -11.33
N ALA A 97 -9.07 -6.01 -12.55
CA ALA A 97 -9.20 -4.94 -13.56
C ALA A 97 -10.29 -3.92 -13.19
N SER A 98 -11.42 -4.38 -12.64
CA SER A 98 -12.48 -3.56 -12.07
C SER A 98 -13.38 -4.45 -11.22
N ARG A 99 -13.93 -3.92 -10.13
CA ARG A 99 -15.08 -4.52 -9.43
C ARG A 99 -16.43 -3.95 -9.89
N ILE A 100 -16.41 -2.79 -10.56
CA ILE A 100 -17.63 -2.14 -11.07
C ILE A 100 -17.98 -2.78 -12.42
N GLU A 101 -19.13 -3.44 -12.47
CA GLU A 101 -19.67 -4.07 -13.69
C GLU A 101 -20.40 -3.06 -14.58
N SER A 102 -21.11 -2.10 -14.00
CA SER A 102 -21.80 -1.01 -14.72
C SER A 102 -22.00 0.20 -13.80
N VAL A 103 -21.80 1.42 -14.33
CA VAL A 103 -22.07 2.67 -13.62
C VAL A 103 -22.75 3.66 -14.57
N THR A 104 -23.80 4.32 -14.09
CA THR A 104 -24.43 5.44 -14.81
C THR A 104 -24.11 6.74 -14.09
N LEU A 105 -23.40 7.64 -14.76
CA LEU A 105 -23.14 8.99 -14.26
C LEU A 105 -24.22 9.95 -14.76
N LYS A 106 -24.87 10.68 -13.87
CA LYS A 106 -25.73 11.84 -14.20
C LYS A 106 -25.17 13.06 -13.50
N VAL A 107 -24.83 14.08 -14.29
CA VAL A 107 -24.48 15.41 -13.77
C VAL A 107 -25.76 16.24 -13.74
N ALA A 108 -26.05 16.85 -12.60
CA ALA A 108 -27.18 17.76 -12.41
C ALA A 108 -26.70 19.22 -12.43
#